data_AF-A0A831YCP5-F1
#
_entry.id   AF-A0A831YCP5-F1
#
_cell.length_a   1.000
_cell.length_b   1.000
_cell.length_c   1.000
_cell.angle_alpha   90.00
_cell.angle_beta   90.00
_cell.angle_gamma   90.00
#
_symmetry.space_group_name_H-M   'P 1'
#
loop_
_entity.id
_entity.type
_entity.pdbx_description
1 polymer ?
#
loop_
_entity_poly.entity_id
_entity_poly.type
_entity_poly.pdbx_seq_one_letter_code
_entity_poly.pdbx_strand_id
1 'polypeptide(L)'
;MDCVSETVDAFRMVFGSEALVDVIEAGPDRVVARFYGNMCYTCGTVDYFEDFAYMYGECAGEEWAVESYQQNPDGTYTATLRPKRLLKTTKRHIKIIIDNRELDYYIET
;
A
#
# COMPACT_ATOMS: atom_id res chain seq x y z
N MET A 1 10.01 2.18 21.03
CA MET A 1 9.96 3.10 19.87
C MET A 1 8.62 2.89 19.22
N ASP A 2 7.90 3.97 18.94
CA ASP A 2 6.60 3.90 18.29
C ASP A 2 6.84 3.91 16.78
N CYS A 3 6.98 2.71 16.19
CA CYS A 3 7.34 2.55 14.78
C CYS A 3 6.44 3.35 13.85
N VAL A 4 5.17 3.51 14.20
CA VAL A 4 4.20 4.30 13.46
C VAL A 4 4.67 5.74 13.31
N SER A 5 5.06 6.39 14.42
CA SER A 5 5.53 7.79 14.39
C SER A 5 6.79 7.95 13.53
N GLU A 6 7.76 7.03 13.67
CA GLU A 6 9.01 7.07 12.90
C GLU A 6 8.76 6.87 11.40
N THR A 7 7.88 5.94 11.03
CA THR A 7 7.48 5.72 9.64
C THR A 7 6.76 6.93 9.05
N VAL A 8 5.86 7.58 9.80
CA VAL A 8 5.17 8.79 9.35
C VAL A 8 6.17 9.92 9.07
N ASP A 9 7.13 10.10 9.97
CA ASP A 9 8.17 11.12 9.78
C ASP A 9 9.07 10.81 8.59
N ALA A 10 9.50 9.56 8.44
CA ALA A 10 10.29 9.10 7.29
C ALA A 10 9.54 9.31 5.97
N PHE A 11 8.26 8.93 5.92
CA PHE A 11 7.42 9.11 4.74
C PHE A 11 7.29 10.59 4.37
N ARG A 12 7.05 11.46 5.36
CA ARG A 12 6.93 12.91 5.15
C ARG A 12 8.26 13.56 4.73
N MET A 13 9.40 13.03 5.16
CA MET A 13 10.70 13.50 4.68
C MET A 13 10.92 13.19 3.20
N VAL A 14 10.44 12.05 2.72
CA VAL A 14 10.61 11.62 1.32
C VAL A 14 9.54 12.24 0.42
N PHE A 15 8.28 12.20 0.82
CA PHE A 15 7.13 12.50 -0.03
C PHE A 15 6.35 13.75 0.38
N GLY A 16 6.70 14.43 1.47
CA GLY A 16 5.86 15.47 2.10
C GLY A 16 5.49 16.66 1.22
N SER A 17 6.19 16.88 0.10
CA SER A 17 5.83 17.87 -0.92
C SER A 17 4.60 17.49 -1.75
N GLU A 18 4.33 16.19 -1.88
CA GLU A 18 3.30 15.62 -2.76
C GLU A 18 2.24 14.82 -1.99
N ALA A 19 2.68 13.99 -1.04
CA ALA A 19 1.86 13.06 -0.28
C ALA A 19 2.12 13.22 1.23
N LEU A 20 1.03 13.30 1.97
CA LEU A 20 1.01 13.28 3.43
C LEU A 20 0.23 12.06 3.89
N VAL A 21 0.59 11.59 5.08
CA VAL A 21 -0.02 10.40 5.69
C VAL A 21 -0.37 10.69 7.15
N ASP A 22 -1.56 10.24 7.56
CA ASP A 22 -2.01 10.18 8.94
C ASP A 22 -2.41 8.74 9.27
N VAL A 23 -1.93 8.18 10.38
CA VAL A 23 -2.35 6.85 10.83
C VAL A 23 -3.60 6.96 11.69
N ILE A 24 -4.68 6.32 11.24
CA ILE A 24 -6.00 6.32 11.89
C ILE A 24 -6.05 5.22 12.97
N GLU A 25 -5.48 4.05 12.66
CA GLU A 25 -5.48 2.87 13.51
C GLU A 25 -4.14 2.17 13.36
N ALA A 26 -3.53 1.76 14.46
CA ALA A 26 -2.32 0.95 14.47
C ALA A 26 -2.45 -0.18 15.48
N GLY A 27 -2.14 -1.39 15.04
CA GLY A 27 -2.14 -2.60 15.83
C GLY A 27 -1.15 -3.64 15.28
N PRO A 28 -1.03 -4.80 15.96
CA PRO A 28 -0.02 -5.81 15.62
C PRO A 28 -0.22 -6.44 14.24
N ASP A 29 -1.46 -6.54 13.76
CA ASP A 29 -1.80 -7.23 12.51
C ASP A 29 -2.46 -6.32 11.46
N ARG A 30 -2.62 -5.03 11.78
CA ARG A 30 -3.35 -4.07 10.96
C ARG A 30 -2.91 -2.64 11.23
N VAL A 31 -2.66 -1.90 10.16
CA VAL A 31 -2.47 -0.45 10.18
C VAL A 31 -3.42 0.16 9.16
N VAL A 32 -4.13 1.22 9.56
CA VAL A 32 -5.01 1.98 8.66
C VAL A 32 -4.46 3.39 8.55
N ALA A 33 -4.09 3.78 7.34
CA ALA A 33 -3.48 5.06 7.05
C ALA A 33 -4.31 5.87 6.04
N ARG A 34 -4.47 7.16 6.31
CA ARG A 34 -5.08 8.13 5.41
C ARG A 34 -3.99 8.87 4.65
N PHE A 35 -4.04 8.80 3.33
CA PHE A 35 -3.14 9.52 2.44
C PHE A 35 -3.86 10.68 1.78
N TYR A 36 -3.22 11.83 1.72
CA TYR A 36 -3.78 13.07 1.19
C TYR A 36 -2.67 13.99 0.65
N GLY A 37 -3.03 15.02 -0.10
CA GLY A 37 -2.09 15.95 -0.73
C GLY A 37 -2.27 16.03 -2.25
N ASN A 38 -1.25 16.51 -2.94
CA ASN A 38 -1.23 16.67 -4.39
C ASN A 38 -0.75 15.39 -5.09
N MET A 39 -1.10 14.23 -4.55
CA MET A 39 -0.71 12.93 -5.10
C MET A 39 -1.18 12.79 -6.56
N CYS A 40 -0.35 12.20 -7.40
CA CYS A 40 -0.74 11.94 -8.78
C CYS A 40 -1.74 10.78 -8.87
N TYR A 41 -3.01 11.11 -9.09
CA TYR A 41 -4.12 10.15 -9.20
C TYR A 41 -4.04 9.25 -10.44
N THR A 42 -3.28 9.67 -11.46
CA THR A 42 -3.16 8.95 -12.74
C THR A 42 -1.87 8.16 -12.89
N CYS A 43 -0.89 8.33 -11.99
CA CYS A 43 0.47 7.85 -12.23
C CYS A 43 1.12 7.04 -11.11
N GLY A 44 0.36 6.58 -10.10
CA GLY A 44 0.90 5.64 -9.11
C GLY A 44 0.51 5.94 -7.67
N THR A 45 -0.76 6.26 -7.38
CA THR A 45 -1.18 6.53 -5.99
C THR A 45 -0.94 5.34 -5.07
N VAL A 46 -1.05 4.12 -5.62
CA VAL A 46 -0.79 2.87 -4.88
C VAL A 46 0.67 2.77 -4.44
N ASP A 47 1.60 3.30 -5.21
CA ASP A 47 3.04 3.24 -4.91
C ASP A 47 3.36 3.91 -3.57
N TYR A 48 2.72 5.05 -3.27
CA TYR A 48 2.85 5.70 -1.95
C TYR A 48 2.38 4.79 -0.79
N PHE A 49 1.37 3.95 -1.01
CA PHE A 49 0.85 3.05 0.01
C PHE A 49 1.81 1.87 0.21
N GLU A 50 2.38 1.36 -0.88
CA GLU A 50 3.38 0.29 -0.86
C GLU A 50 4.70 0.77 -0.24
N ASP A 51 5.16 1.98 -0.56
CA ASP A 51 6.34 2.60 0.03
C ASP A 51 6.15 2.80 1.54
N PHE A 52 4.97 3.27 1.98
CA PHE A 52 4.68 3.40 3.40
C PHE A 52 4.65 2.02 4.10
N ALA A 53 4.06 0.99 3.47
CA ALA A 53 4.04 -0.36 4.01
C ALA A 53 5.46 -0.95 4.13
N TYR A 54 6.33 -0.69 3.14
CA TYR A 54 7.73 -1.08 3.16
C TYR A 54 8.48 -0.39 4.30
N MET A 55 8.37 0.94 4.41
CA MET A 55 9.00 1.71 5.49
C MET A 55 8.51 1.27 6.88
N TYR A 56 7.23 0.94 7.03
CA TYR A 56 6.69 0.42 8.27
C TYR A 56 7.26 -0.97 8.59
N GLY A 57 7.38 -1.84 7.58
CA GLY A 57 7.92 -3.18 7.74
C GLY A 57 9.38 -3.21 8.20
N GLU A 58 10.22 -2.29 7.68
CA GLU A 58 11.61 -2.14 8.13
C GLU A 58 11.69 -1.81 9.63
N CYS A 59 10.77 -0.98 10.16
CA CYS A 59 10.71 -0.71 11.60
C CYS A 59 10.10 -1.86 12.40
N ALA A 60 9.00 -2.44 11.91
CA ALA A 60 8.27 -3.50 12.59
C ALA A 60 9.03 -4.84 12.61
N GLY A 61 10.06 -4.99 11.77
CA GLY A 61 10.87 -6.20 11.67
C GLY A 61 10.17 -7.36 10.97
N GLU A 62 9.10 -7.09 10.21
CA GLU A 62 8.41 -8.05 9.35
C GLU A 62 7.92 -7.38 8.06
N GLU A 63 7.65 -8.14 7.01
CA GLU A 63 7.15 -7.57 5.76
C GLU A 63 5.67 -7.22 5.85
N TRP A 64 5.34 -5.96 5.52
CA TRP A 64 3.97 -5.47 5.41
C TRP A 64 3.62 -5.15 3.96
N ALA A 65 2.34 -5.21 3.64
CA ALA A 65 1.82 -4.84 2.33
C ALA A 65 0.39 -4.32 2.43
N VAL A 66 -0.06 -3.67 1.34
CA VAL A 66 -1.40 -3.12 1.22
C VAL A 66 -2.40 -4.26 1.01
N GLU A 67 -3.33 -4.44 1.96
CA GLU A 67 -4.45 -5.37 1.83
C GLU A 67 -5.53 -4.81 0.91
N SER A 68 -5.90 -3.55 1.15
CA SER A 68 -6.95 -2.86 0.40
C SER A 68 -6.80 -1.35 0.53
N TYR A 69 -7.38 -0.61 -0.41
CA TYR A 69 -7.50 0.83 -0.33
C TYR A 69 -8.84 1.30 -0.91
N GLN A 70 -9.29 2.46 -0.46
CA GLN A 70 -10.49 3.12 -0.97
C GLN A 70 -10.20 4.61 -1.14
N GLN A 71 -10.78 5.22 -2.17
CA GLN A 71 -10.85 6.68 -2.28
C GLN A 71 -12.06 7.21 -1.52
N ASN A 72 -11.84 8.17 -0.65
CA ASN A 72 -12.88 8.84 0.13
C ASN A 72 -13.56 9.94 -0.70
N PRO A 73 -14.78 10.37 -0.32
CA PRO A 73 -15.52 11.41 -1.04
C PRO A 73 -14.80 12.78 -1.13
N ASP A 74 -13.89 13.05 -0.20
CA ASP A 74 -13.07 14.27 -0.15
C ASP A 74 -11.81 14.17 -1.04
N GLY A 75 -11.63 13.07 -1.77
CA GLY A 75 -10.49 12.82 -2.64
C GLY A 75 -9.29 12.20 -1.94
N THR A 76 -9.30 12.07 -0.61
CA THR A 76 -8.24 11.37 0.14
C THR A 76 -8.33 9.86 -0.06
N TYR A 77 -7.28 9.13 0.32
CA TYR A 77 -7.28 7.67 0.30
C TYR A 77 -7.16 7.11 1.70
N THR A 78 -7.83 6.00 1.94
CA THR A 78 -7.60 5.17 3.12
C THR A 78 -7.07 3.83 2.67
N ALA A 79 -5.85 3.48 3.11
CA ALA A 79 -5.24 2.19 2.85
C ALA A 79 -5.18 1.37 4.14
N THR A 80 -5.50 0.08 4.04
CA THR A 80 -5.32 -0.91 5.10
C THR A 80 -4.10 -1.75 4.77
N LEU A 81 -3.17 -1.82 5.71
CA LEU A 81 -1.93 -2.57 5.62
C LEU A 81 -1.97 -3.75 6.58
N ARG A 82 -1.36 -4.86 6.18
CA ARG A 82 -1.20 -6.05 7.01
C ARG A 82 0.18 -6.68 6.82
N PRO A 83 0.66 -7.46 7.80
CA PRO A 83 1.76 -8.38 7.59
C PRO A 83 1.48 -9.28 6.37
N LYS A 84 2.46 -9.46 5.48
CA LYS A 84 2.31 -10.31 4.28
C LYS A 84 1.86 -11.74 4.62
N ARG A 85 2.28 -12.27 5.77
CA ARG A 85 1.85 -13.58 6.30
C ARG A 85 0.33 -13.71 6.49
N LEU A 86 -0.41 -12.60 6.59
CA LEU A 86 -1.86 -12.55 6.75
C LEU A 86 -2.61 -12.25 5.45
N LEU A 87 -1.92 -11.80 4.40
CA LEU A 87 -2.54 -11.56 3.12
C LEU A 87 -2.82 -12.90 2.43
N LYS A 88 -4.08 -13.10 2.03
CA LYS A 88 -4.44 -14.28 1.24
C LYS A 88 -3.86 -14.11 -0.17
N THR A 89 -2.96 -15.01 -0.56
CA THR A 89 -2.45 -15.15 -1.92
C THR A 89 -3.63 -15.28 -2.87
N THR A 90 -3.95 -14.20 -3.60
CA THR A 90 -5.03 -14.25 -4.58
C THR A 90 -4.42 -14.74 -5.88
N LYS A 91 -4.74 -15.97 -6.31
CA LYS A 91 -4.30 -16.47 -7.62
C LYS A 91 -4.88 -15.57 -8.70
N ARG A 92 -4.04 -14.76 -9.34
CA ARG A 92 -4.46 -13.94 -10.49
C ARG A 92 -4.32 -14.79 -11.74
N HIS A 93 -5.44 -15.01 -12.42
CA HIS A 93 -5.46 -15.58 -13.76
C HIS A 93 -5.22 -14.47 -14.77
N ILE A 94 -4.09 -14.52 -15.48
CA ILE A 94 -3.76 -13.57 -16.54
C ILE A 94 -4.00 -14.27 -17.88
N LYS A 95 -4.99 -13.78 -18.61
CA LYS A 95 -5.24 -14.18 -20.00
C LYS A 95 -4.52 -13.21 -20.93
N ILE A 96 -3.52 -13.70 -21.65
CA ILE A 96 -2.78 -12.93 -22.67
C ILE A 96 -3.26 -13.41 -24.05
N ILE A 97 -3.64 -12.49 -24.93
CA ILE A 97 -4.06 -12.80 -26.31
C ILE A 97 -3.04 -12.17 -27.27
N ILE A 98 -2.31 -12.99 -28.04
CA ILE A 98 -1.34 -12.55 -29.06
C ILE A 98 -1.64 -13.30 -30.35
N ASP A 99 -1.81 -12.61 -31.48
CA ASP A 99 -2.08 -13.21 -32.80
C ASP A 99 -3.20 -14.28 -32.77
N ASN A 100 -4.30 -13.98 -32.09
CA ASN A 100 -5.44 -14.88 -31.90
C ASN A 100 -5.10 -16.20 -31.17
N ARG A 101 -3.94 -16.27 -30.50
CA ARG A 101 -3.56 -17.36 -29.60
C ARG A 101 -3.76 -16.91 -28.16
N GLU A 102 -4.43 -17.76 -27.38
CA GLU A 102 -4.69 -17.53 -25.96
C GLU A 102 -3.59 -18.20 -25.14
N LEU A 103 -3.01 -17.45 -24.20
CA LEU A 103 -2.07 -17.94 -23.21
C LEU A 103 -2.64 -17.64 -21.82
N ASP A 104 -2.92 -18.69 -21.07
CA ASP A 104 -3.44 -18.62 -19.71
C ASP A 104 -2.30 -18.83 -18.71
N TYR A 105 -2.04 -17.81 -17.89
CA TYR A 105 -1.03 -17.85 -16.83
C TYR A 105 -1.69 -17.71 -15.45
N TYR A 106 -1.22 -18.52 -14.51
CA TYR A 106 -1.56 -18.38 -13.10
C TYR A 106 -0.35 -17.80 -12.39
N ILE A 107 -0.49 -16.59 -11.85
CA ILE A 107 0.55 -15.97 -11.03
C ILE A 107 0.17 -16.13 -9.56
N GLU A 108 1.09 -16.69 -8.79
CA GLU A 108 1.07 -16.69 -7.33
C GLU A 108 1.89 -15.45 -6.87
N THR A 109 1.22 -14.52 -6.20
CA THR A 109 1.79 -13.29 -5.58
C THR A 109 1.56 -13.35 -4.09
#